data_AF-A0A427Y769-F1
#
_entry.id   AF-A0A427Y769-F1
#
_cell.length_a   1.000
_cell.length_b   1.000
_cell.length_c   1.000
_cell.angle_alpha   90.00
_cell.angle_beta   90.00
_cell.angle_gamma   90.00
#
_symmetry.space_group_name_H-M   'P 1'
#
loop_
_entity.id
_entity.type
_entity.pdbx_description
1 polymer ?
#
loop_
_entity_poly.entity_id
_entity_poly.type
_entity_poly.pdbx_seq_one_letter_code
_entity_poly.pdbx_strand_id
1 'polypeptide(L)'
;MPNVGNGGKLARAVGKEEYLRSEARLMGDQVFAQNSTKRERRTIVPTFAYSAEETKKILANCKAKGVTIAHAMFALCNIAWSRRASSTVAPCMIYSALNLRPNMLPTSDTDASSSYFHLAVGYFNIVLPCLLPSTLATDDLFWYRARMTKAQTTKAVKTPFLISRSRETNNVRRGRAIKWAKVDDKAAAAAGKLPLAKTSENAFSVTQKLGPESSPAVSERDQEKPQEPAWKPAPQRALMGMSMLGNLDGMYSHKTFPTLQLQSLTTGSRQRSGGLLLFAYTFAGKLWMSLGYDVNGFAPGEIEGFWKEVGDLAGEVLL
;
A
#
# COMPACT_ATOMS: atom_id res chain seq x y z
N MET A 1 10.09 22.59 -3.95
CA MET A 1 9.91 22.30 -2.50
C MET A 1 11.16 21.61 -1.98
N PRO A 2 11.53 21.79 -0.70
CA PRO A 2 12.85 21.35 -0.24
C PRO A 2 13.02 19.83 -0.31
N ASN A 3 14.08 19.40 -0.98
CA ASN A 3 14.45 17.99 -1.17
C ASN A 3 14.92 17.31 0.13
N VAL A 4 15.24 18.08 1.19
CA VAL A 4 15.77 17.58 2.48
C VAL A 4 15.17 18.35 3.66
N GLY A 5 15.12 17.73 4.85
CA GLY A 5 14.67 18.32 6.11
C GLY A 5 13.15 18.40 6.29
N ASN A 6 12.66 18.91 7.43
CA ASN A 6 11.22 19.06 7.71
C ASN A 6 10.53 20.13 6.84
N GLY A 7 11.29 20.86 6.01
CA GLY A 7 10.83 22.02 5.28
C GLY A 7 10.44 23.20 6.18
N GLY A 8 10.38 24.40 5.60
CA GLY A 8 9.84 25.58 6.29
C GLY A 8 8.35 25.41 6.65
N LYS A 9 7.81 26.33 7.47
CA LYS A 9 6.38 26.33 7.85
C LYS A 9 5.45 26.28 6.64
N LEU A 10 5.79 27.02 5.57
CA LEU A 10 5.04 27.02 4.31
C LEU A 10 5.03 25.64 3.63
N ALA A 11 6.17 24.95 3.56
CA ALA A 11 6.26 23.63 2.92
C ALA A 11 5.39 22.58 3.65
N ARG A 12 5.31 22.67 4.98
CA ARG A 12 4.42 21.84 5.80
C ARG A 12 2.95 22.17 5.56
N ALA A 13 2.59 23.46 5.54
CA ALA A 13 1.22 23.88 5.25
C ALA A 13 0.75 23.40 3.86
N VAL A 14 1.58 23.58 2.82
CA VAL A 14 1.30 23.10 1.46
C VAL A 14 1.22 21.56 1.41
N GLY A 15 2.11 20.86 2.12
CA GLY A 15 2.07 19.40 2.22
C GLY A 15 0.78 18.89 2.84
N LYS A 16 0.32 19.53 3.91
CA LYS A 16 -0.93 19.20 4.61
C LYS A 16 -2.14 19.44 3.71
N GLU A 17 -2.20 20.59 3.04
CA GLU A 17 -3.29 20.92 2.13
C GLU A 17 -3.35 19.96 0.93
N GLU A 18 -2.21 19.66 0.30
CA GLU A 18 -2.17 18.68 -0.78
C GLU A 18 -2.58 17.29 -0.32
N TYR A 19 -2.16 16.87 0.89
CA TYR A 19 -2.60 15.60 1.47
C TYR A 19 -4.12 15.57 1.61
N LEU A 20 -4.72 16.59 2.25
CA LEU A 20 -6.17 16.66 2.45
C LEU A 20 -6.94 16.66 1.12
N ARG A 21 -6.48 17.46 0.14
CA ARG A 21 -7.08 17.50 -1.20
C ARG A 21 -6.96 16.18 -1.95
N SER A 22 -5.82 15.49 -1.81
CA SER A 22 -5.61 14.18 -2.42
C SER A 22 -6.54 13.14 -1.80
N GLU A 23 -6.64 13.12 -0.46
CA GLU A 23 -7.52 12.19 0.25
C GLU A 23 -8.98 12.46 -0.07
N ALA A 24 -9.44 13.72 -0.09
CA ALA A 24 -10.84 14.08 -0.36
C ALA A 24 -11.36 13.60 -1.73
N ARG A 25 -10.47 13.31 -2.69
CA ARG A 25 -10.82 12.80 -4.03
C ARG A 25 -10.89 11.29 -4.10
N LEU A 26 -10.41 10.59 -3.08
CA LEU A 26 -10.44 9.14 -3.04
C LEU A 26 -11.85 8.66 -2.75
N MET A 27 -12.25 7.65 -3.51
CA MET A 27 -13.51 6.96 -3.35
C MET A 27 -13.24 5.46 -3.49
N GLY A 28 -13.82 4.68 -2.59
CA GLY A 28 -13.75 3.23 -2.62
C GLY A 28 -14.63 2.64 -1.54
N ASP A 29 -15.38 1.61 -1.89
CA ASP A 29 -16.21 0.88 -0.93
C ASP A 29 -16.22 -0.63 -1.19
N GLN A 30 -15.35 -1.06 -2.09
CA GLN A 30 -15.20 -2.46 -2.46
C GLN A 30 -14.32 -3.14 -1.43
N VAL A 31 -14.88 -4.15 -0.74
CA VAL A 31 -14.22 -4.88 0.31
C VAL A 31 -14.58 -6.36 0.26
N PHE A 32 -13.60 -7.20 0.56
CA PHE A 32 -13.82 -8.64 0.71
C PHE A 32 -14.68 -8.93 1.94
N ALA A 33 -15.52 -9.96 1.84
CA ALA A 33 -16.27 -10.47 2.98
C ALA A 33 -15.32 -10.92 4.09
N GLN A 34 -15.52 -10.41 5.31
CA GLN A 34 -14.73 -10.76 6.49
C GLN A 34 -15.42 -11.84 7.31
N ASN A 35 -14.65 -12.64 8.04
CA ASN A 35 -15.23 -13.54 9.03
C ASN A 35 -15.85 -12.72 10.18
N SER A 36 -17.07 -13.08 10.56
CA SER A 36 -17.76 -12.49 11.72
C SER A 36 -17.10 -12.88 13.05
N THR A 37 -16.52 -14.08 13.10
CA THR A 37 -15.86 -14.62 14.30
C THR A 37 -14.35 -14.37 14.25
N LYS A 38 -13.82 -13.78 15.32
CA LYS A 38 -12.37 -13.62 15.49
C LYS A 38 -11.72 -14.99 15.74
N ARG A 39 -10.74 -15.35 14.91
CA ARG A 39 -9.94 -16.58 15.01
C ARG A 39 -8.46 -16.22 15.12
N GLU A 40 -7.65 -17.18 15.54
CA GLU A 40 -6.19 -17.00 15.58
C GLU A 40 -5.66 -16.72 14.16
N ARG A 41 -4.75 -15.75 14.05
CA ARG A 41 -4.20 -15.33 12.76
C ARG A 41 -3.43 -16.47 12.12
N ARG A 42 -3.75 -16.79 10.86
CA ARG A 42 -3.03 -17.77 10.05
C ARG A 42 -2.75 -17.19 8.67
N THR A 43 -1.52 -16.70 8.48
CA THR A 43 -1.11 -16.13 7.20
C THR A 43 -0.65 -17.22 6.23
N ILE A 44 -1.17 -17.18 5.01
CA ILE A 44 -0.69 -17.98 3.88
C ILE A 44 -0.31 -17.06 2.72
N VAL A 45 0.52 -17.57 1.80
CA VAL A 45 1.04 -16.81 0.65
C VAL A 45 0.96 -17.67 -0.62
N PRO A 46 -0.24 -17.99 -1.14
CA PRO A 46 -0.35 -18.59 -2.45
C PRO A 46 0.36 -17.74 -3.51
N THR A 47 1.07 -18.42 -4.41
CA THR A 47 1.95 -17.76 -5.38
C THR A 47 1.77 -18.38 -6.76
N PHE A 48 1.58 -17.52 -7.77
CA PHE A 48 1.76 -17.88 -9.17
C PHE A 48 3.16 -17.49 -9.62
N ALA A 49 3.80 -18.37 -10.37
CA ALA A 49 5.11 -18.13 -10.96
C ALA A 49 5.05 -18.52 -12.44
N TYR A 50 5.46 -17.59 -13.31
CA TYR A 50 5.54 -17.82 -14.74
C TYR A 50 6.96 -18.19 -15.12
N SER A 51 7.12 -19.08 -16.10
CA SER A 51 8.42 -19.41 -16.71
C SER A 51 9.13 -18.16 -17.26
N ALA A 52 10.41 -18.28 -17.59
CA ALA A 52 11.17 -17.16 -18.13
C ALA A 52 10.62 -16.74 -19.50
N GLU A 53 10.18 -17.72 -20.29
CA GLU A 53 9.58 -17.56 -21.61
C GLU A 53 8.24 -16.82 -21.53
N GLU A 54 7.34 -17.29 -20.67
CA GLU A 54 6.06 -16.63 -20.39
C GLU A 54 6.28 -15.21 -19.87
N THR A 55 7.20 -15.04 -18.92
CA THR A 55 7.53 -13.72 -18.35
C THR A 55 7.99 -12.76 -19.43
N LYS A 56 8.86 -13.20 -20.34
CA LYS A 56 9.30 -12.39 -21.48
C LYS A 56 8.12 -11.98 -22.37
N LYS A 57 7.20 -12.90 -22.66
CA LYS A 57 5.98 -12.63 -23.43
C LYS A 57 5.08 -11.60 -22.75
N ILE A 58 4.78 -11.80 -21.46
CA ILE A 58 3.97 -10.90 -20.63
C ILE A 58 4.56 -9.49 -20.63
N LEU A 59 5.87 -9.36 -20.39
CA LEU A 59 6.55 -8.06 -20.36
C LEU A 59 6.57 -7.39 -21.74
N ALA A 60 6.75 -8.16 -22.81
CA ALA A 60 6.67 -7.66 -24.18
C ALA A 60 5.26 -7.13 -24.51
N ASN A 61 4.21 -7.85 -24.13
CA ASN A 61 2.81 -7.42 -24.28
C ASN A 61 2.54 -6.12 -23.53
N CYS A 62 2.96 -6.02 -22.27
CA CYS A 62 2.85 -4.79 -21.48
C CYS A 62 3.54 -3.61 -22.19
N LYS A 63 4.76 -3.83 -22.69
CA LYS A 63 5.54 -2.81 -23.41
C LYS A 63 4.84 -2.38 -24.69
N ALA A 64 4.33 -3.32 -25.48
CA ALA A 64 3.60 -3.03 -26.72
C ALA A 64 2.35 -2.18 -26.48
N LYS A 65 1.66 -2.39 -25.35
CA LYS A 65 0.49 -1.61 -24.93
C LYS A 65 0.85 -0.31 -24.19
N GLY A 66 2.14 0.03 -24.11
CA GLY A 66 2.65 1.26 -23.51
C GLY A 66 2.51 1.31 -21.99
N VAL A 67 2.40 0.17 -21.31
CA VAL A 67 2.27 0.06 -19.86
C VAL A 67 3.40 -0.80 -19.27
N THR A 68 3.35 -1.05 -17.97
CA THR A 68 4.29 -1.95 -17.26
C THR A 68 3.47 -3.03 -16.59
N ILE A 69 4.11 -4.12 -16.18
CA ILE A 69 3.43 -5.19 -15.43
C ILE A 69 2.75 -4.65 -14.16
N ALA A 70 3.33 -3.64 -13.51
CA ALA A 70 2.70 -2.95 -12.39
C ALA A 70 1.32 -2.42 -12.75
N HIS A 71 1.20 -1.67 -13.84
CA HIS A 71 -0.09 -1.11 -14.28
C HIS A 71 -1.10 -2.20 -14.64
N ALA A 72 -0.61 -3.27 -15.30
CA ALA A 72 -1.40 -4.41 -15.70
C ALA A 72 -1.96 -5.17 -14.48
N MET A 73 -1.18 -5.30 -13.40
CA MET A 73 -1.60 -5.96 -12.16
C MET A 73 -2.78 -5.27 -11.47
N PHE A 74 -2.83 -3.93 -11.43
CA PHE A 74 -4.00 -3.21 -10.89
C PHE A 74 -5.25 -3.50 -11.72
N ALA A 75 -5.13 -3.49 -13.04
CA ALA A 75 -6.25 -3.79 -13.94
C ALA A 75 -6.72 -5.24 -13.79
N LEU A 76 -5.78 -6.18 -13.67
CA LEU A 76 -6.04 -7.60 -13.47
C LEU A 76 -6.86 -7.83 -12.21
N CYS A 77 -6.37 -7.35 -11.06
CA CYS A 77 -7.08 -7.49 -9.79
C CYS A 77 -8.43 -6.76 -9.79
N ASN A 78 -8.53 -5.60 -10.44
CA ASN A 78 -9.77 -4.86 -10.51
C ASN A 78 -10.83 -5.58 -11.36
N ILE A 79 -10.48 -6.15 -12.52
CA ILE A 79 -11.43 -6.93 -13.34
C ILE A 79 -11.80 -8.24 -12.61
N ALA A 80 -10.82 -8.95 -12.05
CA ALA A 80 -11.07 -10.18 -11.30
C ALA A 80 -12.02 -9.95 -10.11
N TRP A 81 -11.84 -8.85 -9.38
CA TRP A 81 -12.80 -8.42 -8.37
C TRP A 81 -14.18 -8.11 -8.98
N SER A 82 -14.21 -7.32 -10.05
CA SER A 82 -15.45 -6.89 -10.70
C SER A 82 -16.33 -8.06 -11.18
N ARG A 83 -15.71 -9.16 -11.65
CA ARG A 83 -16.42 -10.37 -12.09
C ARG A 83 -17.09 -11.14 -10.95
N ARG A 84 -16.62 -10.93 -9.70
CA ARG A 84 -17.10 -11.64 -8.51
C ARG A 84 -17.96 -10.77 -7.60
N ALA A 85 -17.80 -9.46 -7.67
CA ALA A 85 -18.48 -8.53 -6.78
C ALA A 85 -20.00 -8.58 -6.98
N SER A 86 -20.74 -8.62 -5.88
CA SER A 86 -22.21 -8.52 -5.90
C SER A 86 -22.72 -7.14 -6.30
N SER A 87 -21.87 -6.11 -6.16
CA SER A 87 -22.16 -4.73 -6.59
C SER A 87 -20.96 -4.10 -7.25
N THR A 88 -21.20 -3.49 -8.41
CA THR A 88 -20.19 -2.77 -9.22
C THR A 88 -20.37 -1.26 -9.18
N VAL A 89 -21.29 -0.76 -8.35
CA VAL A 89 -21.67 0.66 -8.26
C VAL A 89 -20.51 1.51 -7.73
N ALA A 90 -19.89 1.09 -6.63
CA ALA A 90 -18.74 1.79 -6.06
C ALA A 90 -17.44 1.42 -6.81
N PRO A 91 -16.51 2.37 -7.01
CA PRO A 91 -15.22 2.06 -7.60
C PRO A 91 -14.37 1.19 -6.66
N CYS A 92 -13.45 0.43 -7.25
CA CYS A 92 -12.43 -0.30 -6.52
C CYS A 92 -11.23 0.61 -6.28
N MET A 93 -10.86 0.78 -5.01
CA MET A 93 -9.63 1.47 -4.62
C MET A 93 -8.58 0.46 -4.20
N ILE A 94 -7.39 0.54 -4.80
CA ILE A 94 -6.24 -0.31 -4.46
C ILE A 94 -5.10 0.60 -3.98
N TYR A 95 -4.57 0.30 -2.80
CA TYR A 95 -3.49 1.05 -2.18
C TYR A 95 -2.13 0.54 -2.64
N SER A 96 -1.16 1.43 -2.85
CA SER A 96 0.20 1.05 -3.23
C SER A 96 1.28 1.92 -2.61
N ALA A 97 2.46 1.32 -2.49
CA ALA A 97 3.68 1.99 -2.07
C ALA A 97 4.43 2.54 -3.29
N LEU A 98 5.14 3.65 -3.10
CA LEU A 98 6.04 4.23 -4.09
C LEU A 98 7.44 4.43 -3.51
N ASN A 99 8.45 4.22 -4.34
CA ASN A 99 9.85 4.45 -3.98
C ASN A 99 10.17 5.94 -4.05
N LEU A 100 10.57 6.55 -2.92
CA LEU A 100 10.94 7.96 -2.85
C LEU A 100 12.44 8.20 -3.08
N ARG A 101 13.29 7.16 -3.11
CA ARG A 101 14.74 7.31 -3.27
C ARG A 101 15.15 8.17 -4.47
N PRO A 102 14.51 8.09 -5.66
CA PRO A 102 14.85 8.96 -6.79
C PRO A 102 14.68 10.47 -6.51
N ASN A 103 13.98 10.84 -5.45
CA ASN A 103 13.73 12.23 -5.06
C ASN A 103 14.55 12.67 -3.84
N MET A 104 15.42 11.80 -3.32
CA MET A 104 16.28 12.09 -2.17
C MET A 104 17.67 12.50 -2.67
N LEU A 105 18.38 13.30 -1.88
CA LEU A 105 19.79 13.54 -2.16
C LEU A 105 20.59 12.27 -1.86
N PRO A 106 21.63 11.95 -2.66
CA PRO A 106 22.59 10.93 -2.31
C PRO A 106 23.20 11.22 -0.94
N THR A 107 23.27 10.21 -0.08
CA THR A 107 24.07 10.27 1.15
C THR A 107 25.54 10.15 0.79
N SER A 108 26.40 10.98 1.37
CA SER A 108 27.86 10.82 1.24
C SER A 108 28.33 9.60 2.02
N ASP A 109 29.21 8.79 1.44
CA ASP A 109 29.79 7.59 2.08
C ASP A 109 30.55 7.90 3.39
N THR A 110 30.89 9.16 3.63
CA THR A 110 31.57 9.65 4.85
C THR A 110 30.63 9.88 6.03
N ASP A 111 29.31 9.83 5.83
CA ASP A 111 28.36 10.05 6.91
C ASP A 111 28.17 8.77 7.70
N ALA A 112 28.90 8.63 8.82
CA ALA A 112 28.81 7.51 9.75
C ALA A 112 27.41 7.32 10.35
N SER A 113 26.49 8.29 10.16
CA SER A 113 25.07 8.19 10.54
C SER A 113 24.18 7.59 9.45
N SER A 114 24.71 7.34 8.24
CA SER A 114 23.94 6.76 7.13
C SER A 114 23.67 5.28 7.38
N SER A 115 22.43 4.97 7.75
CA SER A 115 21.99 3.59 7.87
C SER A 115 21.63 3.05 6.49
N TYR A 116 22.14 1.87 6.13
CA TYR A 116 21.66 1.14 4.95
C TYR A 116 20.14 0.82 5.02
N PHE A 117 19.52 0.95 6.20
CA PHE A 117 18.11 0.66 6.48
C PHE A 117 17.19 1.90 6.43
N HIS A 118 17.47 2.89 5.57
CA HIS A 118 16.53 3.99 5.35
C HIS A 118 15.37 3.56 4.43
N LEU A 119 14.17 3.46 5.02
CA LEU A 119 12.91 3.29 4.29
C LEU A 119 12.43 4.66 3.76
N ALA A 120 12.68 4.90 2.48
CA ALA A 120 12.14 6.05 1.76
C ALA A 120 10.92 5.62 0.92
N VAL A 121 9.77 5.51 1.58
CA VAL A 121 8.53 5.03 0.98
C VAL A 121 7.44 6.09 1.10
N GLY A 122 6.75 6.35 -0.01
CA GLY A 122 5.49 7.08 -0.06
C GLY A 122 4.34 6.15 -0.38
N TYR A 123 3.13 6.70 -0.44
CA TYR A 123 1.94 5.91 -0.76
C TYR A 123 1.00 6.68 -1.67
N PHE A 124 0.25 5.93 -2.47
CA PHE A 124 -0.79 6.45 -3.34
C PHE A 124 -1.88 5.39 -3.52
N ASN A 125 -3.01 5.79 -4.08
CA ASN A 125 -4.13 4.91 -4.35
C ASN A 125 -4.45 4.97 -5.85
N ILE A 126 -4.86 3.83 -6.38
CA ILE A 126 -5.42 3.67 -7.71
C ILE A 126 -6.92 3.43 -7.55
N VAL A 127 -7.75 4.21 -8.24
CA VAL A 127 -9.21 4.08 -8.22
C VAL A 127 -9.67 3.69 -9.62
N LEU A 128 -10.30 2.53 -9.75
CA LEU A 128 -10.78 1.99 -11.02
C LEU A 128 -12.28 1.67 -10.94
N PRO A 129 -13.04 1.87 -12.04
CA PRO A 129 -14.44 1.48 -12.07
C PRO A 129 -14.59 -0.04 -11.94
N CYS A 130 -15.68 -0.49 -11.34
CA CYS A 130 -16.03 -1.92 -11.26
C CYS A 130 -16.99 -2.37 -12.35
N LEU A 131 -17.62 -1.46 -13.09
CA LEU A 131 -18.54 -1.81 -14.17
C LEU A 131 -17.82 -2.58 -15.29
N LEU A 132 -18.37 -3.73 -15.67
CA LEU A 132 -17.92 -4.56 -16.79
C LEU A 132 -18.90 -4.37 -17.96
N PRO A 133 -18.58 -3.52 -18.97
CA PRO A 133 -19.47 -3.34 -20.11
C PRO A 133 -19.52 -4.60 -20.95
N SER A 134 -20.72 -5.13 -21.20
CA SER A 134 -20.91 -6.35 -22.01
C SER A 134 -20.53 -6.17 -23.48
N THR A 135 -20.43 -4.93 -23.95
CA THR A 135 -20.09 -4.58 -25.33
C THR A 135 -18.59 -4.51 -25.59
N LEU A 136 -17.75 -4.63 -24.57
CA LEU A 136 -16.30 -4.56 -24.69
C LEU A 136 -15.67 -5.92 -24.43
N ALA A 137 -14.75 -6.33 -25.29
CA ALA A 137 -13.94 -7.52 -25.05
C ALA A 137 -13.11 -7.34 -23.77
N THR A 138 -12.86 -8.44 -23.05
CA THR A 138 -12.07 -8.41 -21.81
C THR A 138 -10.67 -7.81 -22.06
N ASP A 139 -10.00 -8.20 -23.14
CA ASP A 139 -8.65 -7.70 -23.49
C ASP A 139 -8.64 -6.17 -23.62
N ASP A 140 -9.60 -5.61 -24.35
CA ASP A 140 -9.70 -4.16 -24.55
C ASP A 140 -9.95 -3.43 -23.22
N LEU A 141 -10.87 -3.95 -22.40
CA LEU A 141 -11.17 -3.40 -21.09
C LEU A 141 -9.96 -3.47 -20.16
N PHE A 142 -9.24 -4.59 -20.18
CA PHE A 142 -8.03 -4.83 -19.40
C PHE A 142 -6.94 -3.81 -19.74
N TRP A 143 -6.57 -3.68 -21.00
CA TRP A 143 -5.54 -2.73 -21.41
C TRP A 143 -5.98 -1.28 -21.23
N TYR A 144 -7.27 -0.97 -21.38
CA TYR A 144 -7.81 0.35 -21.05
C TYR A 144 -7.61 0.68 -19.56
N ARG A 145 -8.01 -0.22 -18.65
CA ARG A 145 -7.81 -0.05 -17.20
C ARG A 145 -6.33 0.01 -16.84
N ALA A 146 -5.46 -0.74 -17.52
CA ALA A 146 -4.01 -0.65 -17.31
C ALA A 146 -3.46 0.74 -17.69
N ARG A 147 -3.93 1.34 -18.78
CA ARG A 147 -3.58 2.73 -19.16
C ARG A 147 -4.13 3.76 -18.17
N MET A 148 -5.34 3.56 -17.65
CA MET A 148 -5.88 4.40 -16.57
C MET A 148 -4.99 4.35 -15.33
N THR A 149 -4.56 3.16 -14.92
CA THR A 149 -3.61 2.98 -13.82
C THR A 149 -2.32 3.73 -14.10
N LYS A 150 -1.73 3.60 -15.30
CA LYS A 150 -0.52 4.34 -15.69
C LYS A 150 -0.70 5.85 -15.56
N ALA A 151 -1.83 6.40 -16.01
CA ALA A 151 -2.10 7.83 -15.91
C ALA A 151 -2.18 8.30 -14.45
N GLN A 152 -2.87 7.53 -13.59
CA GLN A 152 -2.97 7.82 -12.16
C GLN A 152 -1.61 7.69 -11.45
N THR A 153 -0.84 6.62 -11.72
CA THR A 153 0.52 6.45 -11.19
C THR A 153 1.41 7.60 -11.63
N THR A 154 1.39 7.98 -12.91
CA THR A 154 2.20 9.08 -13.45
C THR A 154 1.86 10.39 -12.72
N LYS A 155 0.57 10.70 -12.55
CA LYS A 155 0.11 11.88 -11.79
C LYS A 155 0.58 11.82 -10.33
N ALA A 156 0.53 10.64 -9.71
CA ALA A 156 0.96 10.44 -8.33
C ALA A 156 2.47 10.63 -8.16
N VAL A 157 3.30 10.10 -9.07
CA VAL A 157 4.78 10.12 -8.93
C VAL A 157 5.43 11.38 -9.51
N LYS A 158 4.83 12.04 -10.51
CA LYS A 158 5.39 13.24 -11.14
C LYS A 158 4.89 14.56 -10.55
N THR A 159 4.02 14.52 -9.54
CA THR A 159 3.54 15.74 -8.88
C THR A 159 4.70 16.46 -8.17
N PRO A 160 4.82 17.80 -8.29
CA PRO A 160 5.83 18.57 -7.57
C PRO A 160 5.65 18.52 -6.04
N PHE A 161 4.49 18.04 -5.59
CA PHE A 161 4.13 17.89 -4.18
C PHE A 161 4.39 16.47 -3.63
N LEU A 162 5.07 15.60 -4.38
CA LEU A 162 5.24 14.20 -3.99
C LEU A 162 5.89 14.05 -2.61
N ILE A 163 7.01 14.75 -2.39
CA ILE A 163 7.77 14.67 -1.14
C ILE A 163 6.97 15.22 0.04
N SER A 164 6.35 16.40 -0.12
CA SER A 164 5.57 17.03 0.94
C SER A 164 4.34 16.19 1.32
N ARG A 165 3.61 15.68 0.32
CA ARG A 165 2.46 14.79 0.54
C ARG A 165 2.89 13.50 1.23
N SER A 166 4.02 12.93 0.83
CA SER A 166 4.54 11.69 1.42
C SER A 166 4.96 11.88 2.88
N ARG A 167 5.56 13.03 3.24
CA ARG A 167 5.88 13.36 4.64
C ARG A 167 4.62 13.40 5.50
N GLU A 168 3.57 14.09 5.06
CA GLU A 168 2.31 14.14 5.81
C GLU A 168 1.63 12.77 5.89
N THR A 169 1.64 12.01 4.79
CA THR A 169 1.15 10.63 4.80
C THR A 169 1.90 9.77 5.82
N ASN A 170 3.22 9.94 5.92
CA ASN A 170 4.06 9.24 6.89
C ASN A 170 3.79 9.70 8.34
N ASN A 171 3.52 10.99 8.58
CA ASN A 171 3.10 11.49 9.90
C ASN A 171 1.79 10.85 10.36
N VAL A 172 0.78 10.80 9.48
CA VAL A 172 -0.51 10.16 9.76
C VAL A 172 -0.32 8.67 10.04
N ARG A 173 0.48 7.97 9.22
CA ARG A 173 0.77 6.54 9.41
C ARG A 173 1.56 6.27 10.68
N ARG A 174 2.52 7.13 11.05
CA ARG A 174 3.24 7.05 12.33
C ARG A 174 2.27 7.12 13.51
N GLY A 175 1.37 8.09 13.50
CA GLY A 175 0.34 8.22 14.54
C GLY A 175 -0.53 6.96 14.67
N ARG A 176 -0.99 6.42 13.53
CA ARG A 176 -1.76 5.16 13.49
C ARG A 176 -0.93 3.98 14.01
N ALA A 177 0.32 3.84 13.59
CA ALA A 177 1.20 2.74 14.00
C ALA A 177 1.42 2.75 15.52
N ILE A 178 1.73 3.91 16.11
CA ILE A 178 1.90 4.08 17.56
C ILE A 178 0.62 3.70 18.30
N LYS A 179 -0.54 4.18 17.82
CA LYS A 179 -1.84 3.83 18.43
C LYS A 179 -2.05 2.31 18.48
N TRP A 180 -1.76 1.62 17.38
CA TRP A 180 -1.94 0.18 17.29
C TRP A 180 -0.92 -0.63 18.09
N ALA A 181 0.35 -0.22 18.11
CA ALA A 181 1.36 -0.85 18.96
C ALA A 181 0.90 -0.86 20.42
N LYS A 182 0.37 0.27 20.92
CA LYS A 182 -0.22 0.36 22.27
C LYS A 182 -1.39 -0.60 22.49
N VAL A 183 -2.19 -0.89 21.47
CA VAL A 183 -3.30 -1.85 21.56
C VAL A 183 -2.76 -3.28 21.63
N ASP A 184 -1.79 -3.62 20.78
CA ASP A 184 -1.15 -4.93 20.77
C ASP A 184 -0.40 -5.20 22.08
N ASP A 185 0.34 -4.22 22.60
CA ASP A 185 1.06 -4.32 23.87
C ASP A 185 0.11 -4.55 25.04
N LYS A 186 -1.03 -3.82 25.08
CA LYS A 186 -2.08 -4.04 26.08
C LYS A 186 -2.68 -5.43 26.00
N ALA A 187 -2.96 -5.93 24.80
CA ALA A 187 -3.51 -7.28 24.60
C ALA A 187 -2.49 -8.37 25.02
N ALA A 188 -1.22 -8.18 24.70
CA ALA A 188 -0.15 -9.09 25.11
C ALA A 188 0.06 -9.10 26.64
N ALA A 189 -0.03 -7.93 27.28
CA ALA A 189 0.04 -7.82 28.74
C ALA A 189 -1.16 -8.51 29.40
N ALA A 190 -2.38 -8.30 28.90
CA ALA A 190 -3.58 -8.97 29.39
C ALA A 190 -3.54 -10.50 29.22
N ALA A 191 -2.87 -10.99 28.17
CA ALA A 191 -2.69 -12.41 27.91
C ALA A 191 -1.53 -13.05 28.71
N GLY A 192 -0.87 -12.29 29.60
CA GLY A 192 0.30 -12.77 30.37
C GLY A 192 1.54 -13.09 29.51
N LYS A 193 1.58 -12.60 28.26
CA LYS A 193 2.65 -12.90 27.29
C LYS A 193 3.80 -11.89 27.29
N LEU A 194 3.68 -10.81 28.06
CA LEU A 194 4.78 -9.89 28.33
C LEU A 194 5.27 -10.12 29.76
N PRO A 195 6.59 -10.27 30.00
CA PRO A 195 7.08 -10.01 31.34
C PRO A 195 6.67 -8.58 31.66
N LEU A 196 6.00 -8.35 32.82
CA LEU A 196 5.92 -7.01 33.39
C LEU A 196 7.35 -6.49 33.34
N ALA A 197 7.62 -5.47 32.52
CA ALA A 197 8.86 -4.73 32.63
C ALA A 197 8.84 -4.19 34.06
N LYS A 198 9.54 -4.88 34.98
CA LYS A 198 9.95 -4.29 36.23
C LYS A 198 10.67 -3.03 35.81
N THR A 199 10.06 -1.90 36.12
CA THR A 199 10.59 -0.56 35.95
C THR A 199 12.05 -0.57 36.38
N SER A 200 12.98 -0.68 35.43
CA SER A 200 14.35 -0.27 35.67
C SER A 200 14.32 1.24 35.54
N GLU A 201 14.41 1.92 36.68
CA GLU A 201 14.34 3.38 36.83
C GLU A 201 15.49 4.13 36.15
N ASN A 202 16.31 3.51 35.29
CA ASN A 202 17.53 4.11 34.73
C ASN A 202 17.67 3.92 33.21
N ALA A 203 16.69 4.34 32.43
CA ALA A 203 16.88 4.55 31.00
C ALA A 203 16.18 5.84 30.51
N PHE A 204 17.00 6.87 30.32
CA PHE A 204 16.70 8.13 29.63
C PHE A 204 15.64 9.03 30.30
N SER A 205 16.06 9.73 31.35
CA SER A 205 15.44 10.99 31.75
C SER A 205 15.68 12.04 30.67
N VAL A 206 14.71 12.17 29.76
CA VAL A 206 14.39 13.46 29.14
C VAL A 206 13.02 13.83 29.67
N THR A 207 13.02 14.40 30.88
CA THR A 207 11.86 15.07 31.45
C THR A 207 11.65 16.37 30.68
N GLN A 208 10.97 16.30 29.54
CA GLN A 208 10.27 17.47 29.03
C GLN A 208 9.01 17.62 29.89
N LYS A 209 9.07 18.50 30.90
CA LYS A 209 7.91 18.97 31.67
C LYS A 209 6.83 19.43 30.68
N LEU A 210 5.81 18.60 30.47
CA LEU A 210 4.49 19.07 30.04
C LEU A 210 3.91 19.83 31.23
N GLY A 211 3.92 21.16 31.13
CA GLY A 211 3.24 22.02 32.09
C GLY A 211 1.73 21.77 32.08
N PRO A 212 1.04 22.14 33.17
CA PRO A 212 -0.39 21.97 33.29
C PRO A 212 -1.13 22.79 32.24
N GLU A 213 -2.27 22.23 31.81
CA GLU A 213 -3.32 22.91 31.08
C GLU A 213 -3.51 24.35 31.59
N SER A 214 -3.37 25.31 30.68
CA SER A 214 -4.10 26.55 30.73
C SER A 214 -4.65 26.79 29.34
N SER A 215 -5.86 26.27 29.13
CA SER A 215 -6.75 26.76 28.08
C SER A 215 -6.90 28.27 28.29
N PRO A 216 -6.59 29.13 27.31
CA PRO A 216 -7.07 30.49 27.38
C PRO A 216 -8.60 30.42 27.31
N ALA A 217 -9.26 30.97 28.33
CA ALA A 217 -10.70 31.19 28.33
C ALA A 217 -11.05 32.05 27.11
N VAL A 218 -11.67 31.41 26.12
CA VAL A 218 -12.28 32.08 24.98
C VAL A 218 -13.58 32.69 25.50
N SER A 219 -13.65 34.01 25.44
CA SER A 219 -14.84 34.80 25.75
C SER A 219 -16.06 34.29 24.98
N GLU A 220 -17.20 34.20 25.66
CA GLU A 220 -18.53 33.76 25.18
C GLU A 220 -19.20 34.66 24.12
N ARG A 221 -18.43 35.31 23.24
CA ARG A 221 -18.98 36.01 22.07
C ARG A 221 -18.32 35.45 20.82
N ASP A 222 -19.18 34.94 19.93
CA ASP A 222 -18.90 34.35 18.61
C ASP A 222 -18.64 32.82 18.59
N GLN A 223 -19.57 32.03 19.13
CA GLN A 223 -19.73 30.62 18.76
C GLN A 223 -20.80 30.45 17.66
N GLU A 224 -20.50 30.92 16.44
CA GLU A 224 -21.04 30.23 15.26
C GLU A 224 -20.17 29.00 15.01
N LYS A 225 -20.67 27.82 15.44
CA LYS A 225 -20.09 26.54 15.03
C LYS A 225 -20.00 26.53 13.49
N PRO A 226 -18.83 26.28 12.90
CA PRO A 226 -18.75 26.00 11.46
C PRO A 226 -19.73 24.86 11.17
N GLN A 227 -20.76 25.16 10.39
CA GLN A 227 -21.79 24.22 9.99
C GLN A 227 -21.08 23.05 9.31
N GLU A 228 -21.04 21.87 9.96
CA GLU A 228 -20.45 20.68 9.34
C GLU A 228 -21.17 20.44 8.01
N PRO A 229 -20.44 20.22 6.90
CA PRO A 229 -21.06 20.03 5.61
C PRO A 229 -22.06 18.86 5.70
N ALA A 230 -23.29 19.10 5.26
CA ALA A 230 -24.43 18.18 5.35
C ALA A 230 -24.26 16.85 4.56
N TRP A 231 -23.09 16.62 3.95
CA TRP A 231 -22.78 15.44 3.17
C TRP A 231 -21.81 14.53 3.92
N LYS A 232 -22.23 13.27 4.13
CA LYS A 232 -21.34 12.22 4.63
C LYS A 232 -20.16 12.07 3.66
N PRO A 233 -18.91 12.08 4.14
CA PRO A 233 -17.75 11.84 3.30
C PRO A 233 -17.90 10.53 2.53
N ALA A 234 -17.50 10.52 1.25
CA ALA A 234 -17.53 9.30 0.45
C ALA A 234 -16.73 8.18 1.13
N PRO A 235 -17.14 6.90 1.02
CA PRO A 235 -16.36 5.79 1.54
C PRO A 235 -14.95 5.77 0.93
N GLN A 236 -13.94 5.48 1.76
CA GLN A 236 -12.53 5.44 1.37
C GLN A 236 -11.87 4.13 1.81
N ARG A 237 -12.55 3.01 1.54
CA ARG A 237 -12.05 1.67 1.87
C ARG A 237 -11.30 1.11 0.67
N ALA A 238 -10.04 0.77 0.88
CA ALA A 238 -9.25 0.06 -0.12
C ALA A 238 -9.61 -1.42 -0.11
N LEU A 239 -9.75 -2.02 -1.28
CA LEU A 239 -9.96 -3.46 -1.46
C LEU A 239 -8.75 -4.25 -0.95
N MET A 240 -7.55 -3.82 -1.32
CA MET A 240 -6.30 -4.49 -0.97
C MET A 240 -5.09 -3.58 -1.11
N GLY A 241 -3.96 -4.01 -0.55
CA GLY A 241 -2.66 -3.45 -0.89
C GLY A 241 -1.99 -4.18 -2.04
N MET A 242 -1.26 -3.42 -2.85
CA MET A 242 -0.43 -3.93 -3.93
C MET A 242 0.97 -3.33 -3.87
N SER A 243 1.98 -4.18 -3.86
CA SER A 243 3.38 -3.82 -3.79
C SER A 243 4.15 -4.37 -4.99
N MET A 244 4.47 -3.47 -5.93
CA MET A 244 5.21 -3.79 -7.13
C MET A 244 6.71 -3.61 -6.87
N LEU A 245 7.44 -4.71 -6.66
CA LEU A 245 8.87 -4.62 -6.29
C LEU A 245 9.78 -4.40 -7.51
N GLY A 246 9.26 -4.60 -8.72
CA GLY A 246 10.01 -4.44 -9.95
C GLY A 246 10.93 -5.63 -10.23
N ASN A 247 12.09 -5.36 -10.83
CA ASN A 247 13.07 -6.37 -11.15
C ASN A 247 14.09 -6.55 -10.03
N LEU A 248 14.01 -7.68 -9.33
CA LEU A 248 14.88 -7.99 -8.20
C LEU A 248 16.23 -8.59 -8.62
N ASP A 249 16.41 -8.99 -9.87
CA ASP A 249 17.70 -9.52 -10.36
C ASP A 249 18.83 -8.50 -10.21
N GLY A 250 18.52 -7.21 -10.39
CA GLY A 250 19.49 -6.13 -10.19
C GLY A 250 19.77 -5.80 -8.72
N MET A 251 18.90 -6.22 -7.79
CA MET A 251 19.10 -5.99 -6.35
C MET A 251 19.89 -7.11 -5.68
N TYR A 252 19.63 -8.37 -6.06
CA TYR A 252 20.27 -9.53 -5.44
C TYR A 252 21.62 -9.89 -6.07
N SER A 253 21.95 -9.31 -7.24
CA SER A 253 23.23 -9.51 -7.94
C SER A 253 23.67 -10.98 -8.04
N HIS A 254 22.72 -11.93 -8.11
CA HIS A 254 23.01 -13.36 -8.00
C HIS A 254 24.00 -13.87 -9.05
N LYS A 255 24.11 -13.18 -10.19
CA LYS A 255 25.12 -13.42 -11.24
C LYS A 255 26.57 -13.34 -10.72
N THR A 256 26.84 -12.63 -9.62
CA THR A 256 28.18 -12.55 -9.02
C THR A 256 28.53 -13.76 -8.16
N PHE A 257 27.59 -14.67 -7.92
CA PHE A 257 27.79 -15.87 -7.10
C PHE A 257 27.51 -17.13 -7.93
N PRO A 258 28.38 -17.48 -8.90
CA PRO A 258 28.11 -18.54 -9.88
C PRO A 258 27.93 -19.94 -9.29
N THR A 259 28.40 -20.16 -8.05
CA THR A 259 28.21 -21.41 -7.30
C THR A 259 26.85 -21.51 -6.60
N LEU A 260 26.10 -20.40 -6.51
CA LEU A 260 24.80 -20.32 -5.86
C LEU A 260 23.71 -20.06 -6.89
N GLN A 261 22.72 -20.94 -6.95
CA GLN A 261 21.53 -20.74 -7.78
C GLN A 261 20.35 -20.30 -6.90
N LEU A 262 19.97 -19.02 -7.00
CA LEU A 262 18.74 -18.54 -6.37
C LEU A 262 17.53 -18.95 -7.22
N GLN A 263 16.64 -19.77 -6.64
CA GLN A 263 15.50 -20.35 -7.38
C GLN A 263 14.18 -19.60 -7.18
N SER A 264 13.96 -19.08 -5.97
CA SER A 264 12.74 -18.40 -5.60
C SER A 264 13.00 -17.36 -4.52
N LEU A 265 12.08 -16.42 -4.40
CA LEU A 265 12.01 -15.44 -3.33
C LEU A 265 10.59 -15.46 -2.81
N THR A 266 10.41 -15.42 -1.49
CA THR A 266 9.09 -15.29 -0.87
C THR A 266 9.06 -14.06 0.03
N THR A 267 7.91 -13.40 0.09
CA THR A 267 7.73 -12.18 0.88
C THR A 267 7.07 -12.52 2.21
N GLY A 268 7.74 -12.21 3.32
CA GLY A 268 7.14 -12.28 4.66
C GLY A 268 6.44 -10.97 5.01
N SER A 269 5.12 -10.89 4.84
CA SER A 269 4.35 -9.73 5.30
C SER A 269 3.86 -9.96 6.73
N ARG A 270 4.19 -9.03 7.65
CA ARG A 270 3.56 -9.00 8.98
C ARG A 270 2.14 -8.50 8.82
N GLN A 271 1.21 -9.42 8.59
CA GLN A 271 -0.19 -9.07 8.34
C GLN A 271 -0.97 -8.96 9.64
N ARG A 272 -1.92 -8.02 9.65
CA ARG A 272 -2.93 -7.93 10.69
C ARG A 272 -4.11 -8.83 10.33
N SER A 273 -4.99 -9.08 11.29
CA SER A 273 -6.25 -9.77 10.99
C SER A 273 -7.02 -9.00 9.93
N GLY A 274 -7.51 -9.71 8.91
CA GLY A 274 -8.16 -9.12 7.73
C GLY A 274 -7.21 -8.33 6.81
N GLY A 275 -5.89 -8.47 6.97
CA GLY A 275 -4.89 -7.89 6.08
C GLY A 275 -4.71 -8.71 4.80
N LEU A 276 -4.58 -8.02 3.67
CA LEU A 276 -4.39 -8.60 2.34
C LEU A 276 -3.38 -7.76 1.57
N LEU A 277 -2.34 -8.40 1.03
CA LEU A 277 -1.28 -7.72 0.28
C LEU A 277 -0.78 -8.61 -0.85
N LEU A 278 -0.86 -8.08 -2.07
CA LEU A 278 -0.26 -8.69 -3.24
C LEU A 278 1.12 -8.11 -3.51
N PHE A 279 2.09 -8.99 -3.73
CA PHE A 279 3.39 -8.65 -4.28
C PHE A 279 3.48 -9.15 -5.72
N ALA A 280 4.03 -8.33 -6.59
CA ALA A 280 4.44 -8.78 -7.92
C ALA A 280 5.81 -8.22 -8.29
N TYR A 281 6.65 -9.10 -8.83
CA TYR A 281 8.06 -8.83 -9.08
C TYR A 281 8.65 -9.82 -10.09
N THR A 282 9.76 -9.45 -10.71
CA THR A 282 10.57 -10.40 -11.48
C THR A 282 11.79 -10.81 -10.67
N PHE A 283 12.06 -12.11 -10.63
CA PHE A 283 13.22 -12.69 -9.95
C PHE A 283 13.64 -13.97 -10.66
N ALA A 284 14.95 -14.11 -10.89
CA ALA A 284 15.54 -15.16 -11.70
C ALA A 284 14.87 -15.30 -13.08
N GLY A 285 14.59 -14.17 -13.73
CA GLY A 285 13.91 -14.13 -15.04
C GLY A 285 12.43 -14.50 -15.03
N LYS A 286 11.85 -14.87 -13.89
CA LYS A 286 10.43 -15.26 -13.74
C LYS A 286 9.60 -14.15 -13.14
N LEU A 287 8.36 -13.99 -13.57
CA LEU A 287 7.35 -13.15 -12.94
C LEU A 287 6.70 -13.94 -11.81
N TRP A 288 6.72 -13.36 -10.62
CA TRP A 288 6.10 -13.89 -9.42
C TRP A 288 4.93 -13.00 -9.03
N MET A 289 3.82 -13.63 -8.66
CA MET A 289 2.65 -12.98 -8.08
C MET A 289 2.30 -13.70 -6.78
N SER A 290 2.49 -13.04 -5.65
CA SER A 290 2.32 -13.64 -4.32
C SER A 290 1.25 -12.88 -3.54
N LEU A 291 0.17 -13.56 -3.16
CA LEU A 291 -0.92 -12.97 -2.40
C LEU A 291 -0.83 -13.42 -0.94
N GLY A 292 -0.31 -12.55 -0.07
CA GLY A 292 -0.35 -12.82 1.37
C GLY A 292 -1.72 -12.45 1.95
N TYR A 293 -2.33 -13.33 2.73
CA TYR A 293 -3.53 -13.01 3.51
C TYR A 293 -3.67 -13.86 4.78
N ASP A 294 -4.42 -13.34 5.74
CA ASP A 294 -4.89 -14.10 6.91
C ASP A 294 -6.13 -14.94 6.53
N VAL A 295 -5.97 -16.24 6.33
CA VAL A 295 -7.07 -17.14 5.91
C VAL A 295 -8.22 -17.16 6.92
N ASN A 296 -7.92 -16.86 8.18
CA ASN A 296 -8.92 -16.77 9.24
C ASN A 296 -9.58 -15.39 9.34
N GLY A 297 -9.11 -14.39 8.59
CA GLY A 297 -9.66 -13.03 8.55
C GLY A 297 -10.77 -12.81 7.52
N PHE A 298 -10.95 -13.72 6.57
CA PHE A 298 -11.90 -13.59 5.45
C PHE A 298 -12.89 -14.75 5.41
N ALA A 299 -14.07 -14.49 4.84
CA ALA A 299 -15.07 -15.54 4.63
C ALA A 299 -14.49 -16.69 3.79
N PRO A 300 -14.84 -17.96 4.08
CA PRO A 300 -14.29 -19.10 3.35
C PRO A 300 -14.55 -19.00 1.84
N GLY A 301 -13.51 -19.18 1.03
CA GLY A 301 -13.60 -19.18 -0.44
C GLY A 301 -13.58 -17.78 -1.07
N GLU A 302 -13.65 -16.72 -0.27
CA GLU A 302 -13.70 -15.34 -0.76
C GLU A 302 -12.38 -14.96 -1.46
N ILE A 303 -11.26 -15.12 -0.75
CA ILE A 303 -9.94 -14.78 -1.27
C ILE A 303 -9.46 -15.84 -2.26
N GLU A 304 -9.75 -17.11 -2.00
CA GLU A 304 -9.37 -18.22 -2.89
C GLU A 304 -10.03 -18.08 -4.25
N GLY A 305 -11.32 -17.76 -4.28
CA GLY A 305 -12.04 -17.56 -5.53
C GLY A 305 -11.59 -16.29 -6.27
N PHE A 306 -11.28 -15.21 -5.56
CA PHE A 306 -10.65 -14.03 -6.15
C PHE A 306 -9.29 -14.35 -6.76
N TRP A 307 -8.47 -15.10 -6.04
CA TRP A 307 -7.12 -15.44 -6.48
C TRP A 307 -7.13 -16.38 -7.69
N LYS A 308 -8.07 -17.33 -7.73
CA LYS A 308 -8.31 -18.16 -8.91
C LYS A 308 -8.67 -17.29 -10.12
N GLU A 309 -9.61 -16.37 -9.97
CA GLU A 309 -10.04 -15.47 -11.05
C GLU A 309 -8.87 -14.61 -11.56
N VAL A 310 -7.99 -14.14 -10.67
CA VAL A 310 -6.78 -13.41 -11.06
C VAL A 310 -5.86 -14.28 -11.93
N GLY A 311 -5.68 -15.56 -11.59
CA GLY A 311 -4.86 -16.50 -12.36
C GLY A 311 -5.46 -16.83 -13.72
N ASP A 312 -6.76 -17.15 -13.75
CA ASP A 312 -7.47 -17.46 -15.00
C ASP A 312 -7.45 -16.27 -15.96
N LEU A 313 -7.74 -15.07 -15.46
CA LEU A 313 -7.71 -13.84 -16.26
C LEU A 313 -6.29 -13.50 -16.73
N ALA A 314 -5.25 -13.78 -15.94
CA ALA A 314 -3.88 -13.57 -16.39
C ALA A 314 -3.54 -14.45 -17.61
N GLY A 315 -4.00 -15.70 -17.61
CA GLY A 315 -3.90 -16.57 -18.78
C GLY A 315 -4.66 -16.06 -20.00
N GLU A 316 -5.80 -15.37 -19.79
CA GLU A 316 -6.64 -14.80 -20.86
C GLU A 316 -6.02 -13.57 -21.54
N VAL A 317 -5.42 -12.64 -20.76
CA VAL A 317 -5.06 -11.30 -21.26
C VAL A 317 -3.57 -10.97 -21.25
N LEU A 318 -2.73 -11.74 -20.54
CA LEU A 318 -1.29 -11.48 -20.47
C LEU A 318 -0.46 -12.43 -21.35
N LEU A 319 -0.93 -13.64 -21.56
CA LEU A 319 -0.28 -14.69 -22.37
C LEU A 319 -0.92 -14.80 -23.74
#